data_AF-A0A364K0B4-F1
#
_entry.id   AF-A0A364K0B4-F1
#
_cell.length_a   1.000
_cell.length_b   1.000
_cell.length_c   1.000
_cell.angle_alpha   90.00
_cell.angle_beta   90.00
_cell.angle_gamma   90.00
#
_symmetry.space_group_name_H-M   'P 1'
#
loop_
_entity.id
_entity.type
_entity.pdbx_description
1 polymer ?
#
loop_
_entity_poly.entity_id
_entity_poly.type
_entity_poly.pdbx_seq_one_letter_code
_entity_poly.pdbx_strand_id
1 'polypeptide(L)'
;MVTEPSNADIAVMSFEDALKQLEKIVDDLERGDVPLEESIRIYERGEALKKHCDALLKAAEDKVEKIRIGRNGQPVGTEPLDDE
;
A
#
# COMPACT_ATOMS: atom_id res chain seq x y z
N MET A 1 -0.25 -8.49 -30.42
CA MET A 1 0.52 -8.29 -29.18
C MET A 1 -0.29 -7.36 -28.32
N VAL A 2 -0.98 -7.89 -27.31
CA VAL A 2 -1.68 -7.07 -26.31
C VAL A 2 -0.66 -6.84 -25.21
N THR A 3 -0.13 -5.63 -25.12
CA THR A 3 0.74 -5.20 -24.02
C THR A 3 -0.08 -5.21 -22.74
N GLU A 4 0.13 -6.19 -21.88
CA GLU A 4 -0.46 -6.22 -20.54
C GLU A 4 0.03 -5.00 -19.74
N PRO A 5 -0.86 -4.24 -19.09
CA PRO A 5 -0.43 -3.15 -18.23
C PRO A 5 0.36 -3.76 -17.06
N SER A 6 1.65 -3.45 -17.03
CA SER A 6 2.50 -3.81 -15.89
C SER A 6 1.99 -3.04 -14.67
N ASN A 7 1.63 -3.76 -13.60
CA ASN A 7 1.28 -3.19 -12.29
C ASN A 7 2.46 -2.49 -11.59
N ALA A 8 3.58 -2.26 -12.29
CA ALA A 8 4.76 -1.58 -11.78
C ALA A 8 4.49 -0.11 -11.43
N ASP A 9 3.48 0.52 -12.04
CA ASP A 9 3.08 1.89 -11.74
C ASP A 9 2.52 2.04 -10.31
N ILE A 10 1.91 0.98 -9.78
CA ILE A 10 1.31 0.98 -8.42
C ILE A 10 2.35 1.30 -7.35
N ALA A 11 3.58 0.79 -7.51
CA ALA A 11 4.64 0.92 -6.51
C ALA A 11 5.03 2.37 -6.19
N VAL A 12 4.74 3.31 -7.09
CA VAL A 12 5.05 4.74 -6.94
C VAL A 12 3.83 5.61 -6.68
N MET A 13 2.64 5.02 -6.53
CA MET A 13 1.41 5.76 -6.25
C MET A 13 1.35 6.27 -4.81
N SER A 14 0.72 7.44 -4.64
CA SER A 14 0.24 7.89 -3.33
C SER A 14 -0.90 6.97 -2.84
N PHE A 15 -1.21 7.06 -1.54
CA PHE A 15 -2.33 6.32 -0.96
C PHE A 15 -3.65 6.73 -1.62
N GLU A 16 -3.85 8.03 -1.79
CA GLU A 16 -5.06 8.63 -2.35
C GLU A 16 -5.28 8.22 -3.81
N ASP A 17 -4.20 8.20 -4.61
CA ASP A 17 -4.28 7.79 -6.01
C ASP A 17 -4.55 6.29 -6.15
N ALA A 18 -3.92 5.46 -5.31
CA ALA A 18 -4.15 4.03 -5.30
C ALA A 18 -5.58 3.68 -4.85
N LEU A 19 -6.08 4.35 -3.81
CA LEU A 19 -7.44 4.18 -3.30
C LEU A 19 -8.47 4.57 -4.37
N LYS A 20 -8.29 5.72 -5.03
CA LYS A 20 -9.20 6.18 -6.09
C LYS A 20 -9.27 5.21 -7.27
N GLN A 21 -8.14 4.59 -7.63
CA GLN A 21 -8.15 3.56 -8.66
C GLN A 21 -8.84 2.28 -8.21
N LEU A 22 -8.66 1.90 -6.94
CA LEU A 22 -9.33 0.74 -6.36
C LEU A 22 -10.85 0.93 -6.34
N GLU A 23 -11.34 2.10 -5.93
CA GLU A 23 -12.77 2.46 -5.97
C GLU A 23 -13.33 2.32 -7.38
N LYS A 24 -12.62 2.85 -8.39
CA LYS A 24 -13.04 2.72 -9.79
C LYS A 24 -13.14 1.25 -10.23
N ILE A 25 -12.18 0.41 -9.83
CA ILE A 25 -12.20 -1.01 -10.17
C ILE A 25 -13.39 -1.71 -9.52
N VAL A 26 -13.71 -1.39 -8.27
CA VAL A 26 -14.90 -1.91 -7.58
C VAL A 26 -16.17 -1.50 -8.33
N ASP A 27 -16.31 -0.21 -8.68
CA ASP A 27 -17.45 0.28 -9.46
C ASP A 27 -17.56 -0.44 -10.81
N ASP A 28 -16.45 -0.67 -11.50
CA ASP A 28 -16.42 -1.36 -12.79
C ASP A 28 -16.83 -2.84 -12.66
N LEU A 29 -16.41 -3.53 -11.59
CA LEU A 29 -16.81 -4.91 -11.30
C LEU A 29 -18.28 -5.02 -10.90
N GLU A 30 -18.80 -4.07 -10.12
CA GLU A 30 -20.18 -4.08 -9.64
C GLU A 30 -21.21 -3.84 -10.75
N ARG A 31 -20.86 -3.04 -11.77
CA ARG A 31 -21.75 -2.81 -12.92
C ARG A 31 -21.94 -4.06 -13.77
N GLY A 32 -20.99 -5.00 -13.75
CA GLY A 32 -21.11 -6.30 -14.44
C GLY A 32 -21.13 -6.22 -15.96
N ASP A 33 -20.79 -5.07 -16.54
CA ASP A 33 -20.70 -4.82 -17.99
C ASP A 33 -19.30 -5.08 -18.57
N VAL A 34 -18.39 -5.59 -17.73
CA VAL A 34 -17.00 -5.89 -18.09
C VAL A 34 -16.86 -7.34 -18.60
N PRO A 35 -16.25 -7.57 -19.77
CA PRO A 35 -15.98 -8.92 -20.28
C PRO A 35 -15.12 -9.73 -19.30
N LEU A 36 -15.34 -11.05 -19.21
CA LEU A 36 -14.67 -11.94 -18.25
C LEU A 36 -13.14 -11.75 -18.18
N GLU A 37 -12.48 -11.68 -19.34
CA GLU A 37 -11.02 -11.52 -19.43
C GLU A 37 -10.53 -10.15 -18.93
N GLU A 38 -11.35 -9.11 -19.08
CA GLU A 38 -11.08 -7.80 -18.49
C GLU A 38 -11.38 -7.82 -16.98
N SER A 39 -12.45 -8.49 -16.55
CA SER A 39 -12.80 -8.64 -15.13
C SER A 39 -11.69 -9.29 -14.31
N ILE A 40 -11.03 -10.31 -14.88
CA ILE A 40 -9.86 -10.96 -14.26
C ILE A 40 -8.70 -9.96 -14.13
N ARG A 41 -8.40 -9.21 -15.19
CA ARG A 41 -7.30 -8.22 -15.19
C ARG A 41 -7.53 -7.09 -14.20
N ILE A 42 -8.72 -6.51 -14.16
CA ILE A 42 -9.02 -5.43 -13.21
C ILE A 42 -9.07 -5.95 -11.77
N TYR A 43 -9.49 -7.20 -11.55
CA TYR A 43 -9.43 -7.85 -10.24
C TYR A 43 -7.98 -8.01 -9.74
N GLU A 44 -7.09 -8.53 -10.59
CA GLU A 44 -5.66 -8.67 -10.24
C GLU A 44 -5.00 -7.32 -9.93
N ARG A 45 -5.35 -6.29 -10.70
CA ARG A 45 -4.91 -4.92 -10.42
C ARG A 45 -5.49 -4.40 -9.10
N GLY A 46 -6.76 -4.67 -8.81
CA GLY A 46 -7.41 -4.33 -7.54
C GLY A 46 -6.68 -4.95 -6.34
N GLU A 47 -6.34 -6.24 -6.42
CA GLU A 47 -5.56 -6.93 -5.39
C GLU A 47 -4.16 -6.31 -5.18
N ALA A 48 -3.51 -5.89 -6.26
CA ALA A 48 -2.22 -5.20 -6.18
C ALA A 48 -2.34 -3.81 -5.54
N LEU A 49 -3.37 -3.03 -5.91
CA LEU A 49 -3.66 -1.72 -5.30
C LEU A 49 -3.97 -1.85 -3.81
N LYS A 50 -4.79 -2.83 -3.43
CA LYS A 50 -5.10 -3.13 -2.02
C LYS A 50 -3.83 -3.39 -1.21
N LYS A 51 -2.96 -4.29 -1.70
CA LYS A 51 -1.68 -4.60 -1.03
C LYS A 51 -0.79 -3.37 -0.87
N HIS A 52 -0.77 -2.48 -1.85
CA HIS A 52 -0.03 -1.23 -1.79
C HIS A 52 -0.61 -0.28 -0.73
N CYS A 53 -1.93 -0.10 -0.70
CA CYS A 53 -2.62 0.69 0.32
C CYS A 53 -2.33 0.17 1.73
N ASP A 54 -2.43 -1.15 1.95
CA ASP A 54 -2.12 -1.79 3.23
C ASP A 54 -0.67 -1.52 3.68
N ALA A 55 0.28 -1.57 2.74
CA ALA A 55 1.69 -1.29 3.02
C ALA A 55 1.93 0.18 3.41
N LEU A 56 1.26 1.13 2.73
CA LEU A 56 1.35 2.55 3.04
C LEU A 56 0.75 2.87 4.42
N LEU A 57 -0.40 2.28 4.75
CA LEU A 57 -1.04 2.44 6.07
C LEU A 57 -0.14 1.90 7.18
N LYS A 58 0.42 0.70 6.99
CA LYS A 58 1.36 0.11 7.95
C LYS A 58 2.59 1.00 8.18
N ALA A 59 3.17 1.54 7.10
CA ALA A 59 4.32 2.44 7.21
C ALA A 59 3.97 3.74 7.96
N ALA A 60 2.75 4.26 7.78
CA ALA A 60 2.26 5.43 8.50
C ALA A 60 2.05 5.12 10.00
N GLU A 61 1.47 3.97 10.34
CA GLU A 61 1.29 3.50 11.71
C GLU A 61 2.64 3.36 12.44
N ASP A 62 3.61 2.66 11.83
CA ASP A 62 4.96 2.48 12.38
C ASP A 62 5.65 3.83 12.67
N LYS A 63 5.43 4.83 11.80
CA LYS A 63 5.98 6.17 11.98
C LYS A 63 5.34 6.89 13.16
N VAL A 64 4.03 6.77 13.34
CA VAL A 64 3.30 7.35 14.49
C VAL A 64 3.74 6.69 15.79
N GLU A 65 3.91 5.37 15.81
CA GLU A 65 4.37 4.64 17.00
C GLU A 65 5.76 5.10 17.45
N LYS A 66 6.72 5.22 16.53
CA LYS A 66 8.07 5.72 16.83
C LYS A 66 8.05 7.12 17.45
N ILE A 67 7.18 8.01 16.97
CA ILE A 67 7.02 9.36 17.53
C ILE A 67 6.47 9.29 18.97
N ARG A 68 5.50 8.40 19.24
CA ARG A 68 4.94 8.21 20.59
C ARG A 68 5.98 7.70 21.59
N ILE A 69 6.79 6.72 21.20
CA ILE A 69 7.86 6.17 22.05
C ILE A 69 8.88 7.27 22.42
N GLY A 70 9.28 8.10 21.46
CA GLY A 70 10.18 9.23 21.71
C GLY A 70 9.61 10.30 22.65
N ARG A 71 8.27 10.43 22.73
CA ARG A 71 7.59 11.40 23.62
C ARG A 71 7.38 10.87 25.05
N ASN A 72 7.36 9.55 25.24
CA ASN A 72 7.16 8.90 26.54
C ASN A 72 8.48 8.54 27.27
N GLY A 73 9.63 8.96 26.74
CA GLY A 73 10.84 9.14 27.56
C GLY A 73 11.69 7.89 27.84
N GLN A 74 11.72 6.89 26.94
CA GLN A 74 12.76 5.85 27.00
C GLN A 74 13.68 5.94 25.76
N PRO A 75 14.99 6.18 25.93
CA PRO A 75 15.92 6.27 24.80
C PRO A 75 16.18 4.89 24.16
N VAL A 76 16.24 4.89 22.82
CA VAL A 76 16.82 3.81 22.03
C VAL A 76 18.32 4.07 21.97
N GLY A 77 19.08 3.39 22.82
CA GLY A 77 20.54 3.42 22.80
C GLY A 77 21.13 3.17 24.17
N THR A 78 21.51 1.92 24.43
CA THR A 78 22.57 1.65 25.40
C THR A 78 23.65 0.88 24.64
N GLU A 79 24.62 1.61 24.09
CA GLU A 79 25.94 1.00 23.93
C GLU A 79 26.53 0.88 25.35
N PRO A 80 27.01 -0.30 25.77
CA PRO A 80 27.76 -0.42 27.00
C PRO A 80 28.98 0.50 26.90
N LEU A 81 29.22 1.30 27.93
CA LEU A 81 30.53 1.88 28.13
C LEU A 81 31.44 0.69 28.49
N ASP A 82 32.38 0.35 27.62
CA ASP A 82 33.48 -0.54 27.96
C ASP A 82 34.28 0.15 29.08
N ASP A 83 34.04 -0.24 30.33
CA ASP A 83 34.94 0.02 31.45
C ASP A 83 36.06 -1.03 31.39
N GLU A 84 37.31 -0.54 31.32
CA GLU A 84 38.62 -1.25 31.19
C GLU A 84 38.72 -2.75 31.53
#